data_AF-A0A3G9JHE5-F1
#
_entry.id   AF-A0A3G9JHE5-F1
#
_cell.length_a   1.000
_cell.length_b   1.000
_cell.length_c   1.000
_cell.angle_alpha   90.00
_cell.angle_beta   90.00
_cell.angle_gamma   90.00
#
_symmetry.space_group_name_H-M   'P 1'
#
loop_
_entity.id
_entity.type
_entity.pdbx_description
1 polymer ?
#
loop_
_entity_poly.entity_id
_entity_poly.type
_entity_poly.pdbx_seq_one_letter_code
_entity_poly.pdbx_strand_id
1 'polypeptide(L)'
;MGLILWVSFLVLLLVSYVDQRKTMDAKNWLMVIGVYFVCEFSVNLFGLVIPVGFIIALLYVKKKINFPLSKALIFGLISVYAISYAPKITFNQIKEISQTSRYSNEFNQIKSVSNFSSESDINAVLKTAAEGLKDKNPASEIRIEDPHVTFSIWALNHKNIAIKDLDWLWYEAPRELHYYWQSNRPEPLIDMEYVIFHDVGYMGVFQRDDTNSPFYLRTIYEFDRLKMNNVSIP
;
A
#
# COMPACT_ATOMS: atom_id res chain seq x y z
N MET A 1 6.48 -12.70 2.25
CA MET A 1 7.50 -12.26 3.23
C MET A 1 8.11 -13.41 4.01
N GLY A 2 7.31 -14.31 4.62
CA GLY A 2 7.84 -15.48 5.35
C GLY A 2 8.84 -16.34 4.56
N LEU A 3 8.49 -16.75 3.34
CA LEU A 3 9.40 -17.52 2.47
C LEU A 3 10.68 -16.75 2.10
N ILE A 4 10.59 -15.43 1.92
CA ILE A 4 11.75 -14.59 1.60
C ILE A 4 12.69 -14.53 2.81
N LEU A 5 12.15 -14.22 3.99
CA LEU A 5 12.93 -14.21 5.24
C LEU A 5 13.57 -15.58 5.48
N TRP A 6 12.81 -16.65 5.27
CA TRP A 6 13.29 -18.02 5.40
C TRP A 6 14.47 -18.33 4.48
N VAL A 7 14.34 -18.02 3.18
CA VAL A 7 15.44 -18.21 2.21
C VAL A 7 16.63 -17.32 2.56
N SER A 8 16.40 -16.06 2.95
CA SER A 8 17.46 -15.13 3.35
C SER A 8 18.24 -15.64 4.56
N PHE A 9 17.57 -16.14 5.59
CA PHE A 9 18.25 -16.71 6.77
C PHE A 9 18.96 -18.02 6.45
N LEU A 10 18.43 -18.85 5.55
CA LEU A 10 19.14 -20.04 5.07
C LEU A 10 20.43 -19.65 4.33
N VAL A 11 20.37 -18.66 3.44
CA VAL A 11 21.56 -18.17 2.72
C VAL A 11 22.58 -17.58 3.69
N LEU A 12 22.15 -16.75 4.65
CA LEU A 12 23.03 -16.19 5.68
C LEU A 12 23.66 -17.27 6.56
N LEU A 13 22.90 -18.32 6.90
CA LEU A 13 23.41 -19.48 7.60
C LEU A 13 24.53 -20.14 6.79
N LEU A 14 24.31 -20.43 5.51
CA LEU A 14 25.32 -21.05 4.63
C LEU A 14 26.57 -20.15 4.50
N VAL A 15 26.37 -18.84 4.34
CA VAL A 15 27.47 -17.86 4.28
C VAL A 15 28.28 -17.84 5.57
N SER A 16 27.63 -18.02 6.73
CA SER A 16 28.32 -18.08 8.03
C SER A 16 29.29 -19.27 8.20
N TYR A 17 29.26 -20.24 7.26
CA TYR A 17 30.17 -21.39 7.20
C TYR A 17 31.21 -21.31 6.08
N VAL A 18 31.33 -20.20 5.36
CA VAL A 18 32.31 -20.05 4.26
C VAL A 18 33.74 -20.39 4.70
N ASP A 19 34.14 -19.96 5.90
CA ASP A 19 35.48 -20.22 6.45
C ASP A 19 35.71 -21.69 6.84
N GLN A 20 34.64 -22.45 7.03
CA GLN A 20 34.67 -23.86 7.43
C GLN A 20 34.34 -24.82 6.27
N ARG A 21 34.19 -24.30 5.04
CA ARG A 21 33.77 -25.12 3.88
C ARG A 21 34.69 -26.30 3.61
N LYS A 22 36.00 -26.14 3.88
CA LYS A 22 37.03 -27.16 3.59
C LYS A 22 37.11 -28.23 4.68
N THR A 23 36.57 -27.96 5.88
CA THR A 23 36.62 -28.86 7.03
C THR A 23 35.30 -29.60 7.26
N MET A 24 34.22 -29.17 6.60
CA MET A 24 32.91 -29.81 6.68
C MET A 24 32.75 -30.89 5.60
N ASP A 25 32.46 -32.11 6.04
CA ASP A 25 32.02 -33.21 5.18
C ASP A 25 30.54 -33.06 4.79
N ALA A 26 30.10 -33.82 3.79
CA ALA A 26 28.72 -33.79 3.31
C ALA A 26 27.70 -34.12 4.42
N LYS A 27 28.09 -34.99 5.37
CA LYS A 27 27.26 -35.37 6.52
C LYS A 27 26.98 -34.17 7.44
N ASN A 28 28.01 -33.38 7.77
CA ASN A 28 27.83 -32.19 8.60
C ASN A 28 26.99 -31.12 7.90
N TRP A 29 27.15 -30.93 6.59
CA TRP A 29 26.30 -30.03 5.81
C TRP A 29 24.82 -30.45 5.85
N LEU A 30 24.54 -31.74 5.63
CA LEU A 30 23.18 -32.28 5.73
C LEU A 30 22.59 -32.10 7.13
N MET A 31 23.39 -32.29 8.19
CA MET A 31 22.92 -32.03 9.55
C MET A 31 22.61 -30.55 9.80
N VAL A 32 23.43 -29.62 9.31
CA VAL A 32 23.20 -28.17 9.45
C VAL A 32 21.88 -27.78 8.77
N ILE A 33 21.68 -28.22 7.53
CA ILE A 33 20.45 -27.94 6.78
C ILE A 33 19.26 -28.61 7.48
N GLY A 34 19.38 -29.89 7.84
CA GLY A 34 18.32 -30.63 8.52
C GLY A 34 17.90 -29.97 9.83
N VAL A 35 18.85 -29.56 10.67
CA VAL A 35 18.57 -28.85 11.93
C VAL A 35 17.86 -27.52 11.68
N TYR A 36 18.30 -26.75 10.67
CA TYR A 36 17.61 -25.52 10.29
C TYR A 36 16.15 -25.77 9.89
N PHE A 37 15.89 -26.79 9.06
CA PHE A 37 14.52 -27.17 8.67
C PHE A 37 13.69 -27.66 9.86
N VAL A 38 14.26 -28.42 10.79
CA VAL A 38 13.54 -28.86 12.00
C VAL A 38 13.17 -27.67 12.89
N CYS A 39 13.93 -26.57 12.85
CA CYS A 39 13.57 -25.34 13.56
C CYS A 39 12.31 -24.67 12.98
N GLU A 40 11.95 -24.91 11.73
CA GLU A 40 10.71 -24.33 11.16
C GLU A 40 9.45 -24.87 11.83
N PHE A 41 9.49 -26.10 12.33
CA PHE A 41 8.45 -26.58 13.22
C PHE A 41 8.58 -25.85 14.54
N SER A 42 7.52 -25.19 14.96
CA SER A 42 7.47 -24.47 16.22
C SER A 42 6.23 -24.86 17.01
N VAL A 43 6.37 -24.79 18.33
CA VAL A 43 5.28 -25.02 19.28
C VAL A 43 4.99 -23.72 20.00
N ASN A 44 3.71 -23.42 20.18
CA ASN A 44 3.27 -22.28 20.96
C ASN A 44 3.15 -22.71 22.42
N LEU A 45 4.03 -22.19 23.28
CA LEU A 45 4.01 -22.43 24.73
C LEU A 45 3.68 -21.11 25.41
N PHE A 46 2.46 -20.99 25.94
CA PHE A 46 1.98 -19.83 26.69
C PHE A 46 2.10 -18.50 25.92
N GLY A 47 1.86 -18.52 24.60
CA GLY A 47 1.98 -17.34 23.73
C GLY A 47 3.38 -17.11 23.17
N LEU A 48 4.38 -17.88 23.62
CA LEU A 48 5.74 -17.84 23.09
C LEU A 48 5.94 -18.96 22.06
N VAL A 49 6.23 -18.58 20.81
CA VAL A 49 6.55 -19.53 19.75
C VAL A 49 8.00 -20.00 19.90
N ILE A 50 8.21 -21.28 20.19
CA ILE A 50 9.53 -21.90 20.36
C ILE A 50 9.78 -22.90 19.23
N PRO A 51 10.91 -22.83 18.50
CA PRO A 51 11.31 -23.83 17.51
C PRO A 51 11.52 -25.21 18.14
N VAL A 52 10.94 -26.25 17.55
CA VAL A 52 11.12 -27.66 17.95
C VAL A 52 12.59 -28.06 17.82
N GLY A 53 13.28 -27.62 16.76
CA GLY A 53 14.72 -27.84 16.61
C GLY A 53 15.56 -27.29 17.76
N PHE A 54 15.14 -26.16 18.35
CA PHE A 54 15.80 -25.58 19.53
C PHE A 54 15.57 -26.43 20.79
N ILE A 55 14.37 -26.98 20.97
CA ILE A 55 14.04 -27.89 22.08
C ILE A 55 14.84 -29.20 21.95
N ILE A 56 14.85 -29.81 20.76
CA ILE A 56 15.60 -31.03 20.47
C ILE A 56 17.09 -30.81 20.73
N ALA A 57 17.63 -29.67 20.31
CA ALA A 57 19.01 -29.32 20.59
C ALA A 57 19.28 -29.14 22.09
N LEU A 58 18.43 -28.44 22.84
CA LEU A 58 18.59 -28.33 24.30
C LEU A 58 18.66 -29.72 24.98
N LEU A 59 17.89 -30.69 24.48
CA LEU A 59 17.89 -32.06 25.01
C LEU A 59 19.13 -32.87 24.60
N TYR A 60 19.61 -32.73 23.35
CA TYR A 60 20.75 -33.50 22.82
C TYR A 60 22.13 -32.88 23.10
N VAL A 61 22.22 -31.55 23.12
CA VAL A 61 23.49 -30.79 23.24
C VAL A 61 24.10 -30.88 24.63
N LYS A 62 23.33 -31.27 25.66
CA LYS A 62 23.85 -31.60 27.00
C LYS A 62 24.93 -32.70 26.99
N LYS A 63 25.09 -33.47 25.90
CA LYS A 63 26.03 -34.59 25.80
C LYS A 63 27.29 -34.35 24.97
N LYS A 64 27.35 -33.35 24.07
CA LYS A 64 28.55 -32.92 23.31
C LYS A 64 28.17 -31.72 22.43
N ILE A 65 28.83 -30.58 22.62
CA ILE A 65 28.59 -29.40 21.78
C ILE A 65 29.34 -29.58 20.45
N ASN A 66 28.62 -29.97 19.40
CA ASN A 66 29.12 -29.82 18.03
C ASN A 66 28.94 -28.36 17.62
N PHE A 67 30.04 -27.60 17.62
CA PHE A 67 30.10 -26.19 17.16
C PHE A 67 29.41 -25.93 15.79
N PRO A 68 29.46 -26.84 14.79
CA PRO A 68 28.73 -26.59 13.54
C PRO A 68 27.21 -26.73 13.65
N LEU A 69 26.64 -27.25 14.73
CA LEU A 69 25.18 -27.30 14.88
C LEU A 69 24.61 -26.08 15.61
N SER A 70 25.42 -25.40 16.41
CA SER A 70 24.95 -24.25 17.20
C SER A 70 24.55 -23.06 16.34
N LYS A 71 25.26 -22.74 15.24
CA LYS A 71 24.84 -21.63 14.37
C LYS A 71 23.51 -21.96 13.66
N ALA A 72 23.33 -23.20 13.20
CA ALA A 72 22.07 -23.64 12.58
C ALA A 72 20.87 -23.42 13.51
N LEU A 73 21.04 -23.71 14.80
CA LEU A 73 20.02 -23.50 15.82
C LEU A 73 19.74 -22.02 16.08
N ILE A 74 20.78 -21.19 16.14
CA ILE A 74 20.63 -19.74 16.31
C ILE A 74 19.88 -19.14 15.11
N PHE A 75 20.29 -19.49 13.89
CA PHE A 75 19.61 -19.03 12.67
C PHE A 75 18.17 -19.54 12.57
N GLY A 76 17.92 -20.80 12.94
CA GLY A 76 16.56 -21.35 13.00
C GLY A 76 15.68 -20.62 14.02
N LEU A 77 16.22 -20.28 15.19
CA LEU A 77 15.53 -19.47 16.20
C LEU A 77 15.20 -18.07 15.67
N ILE A 78 16.19 -17.39 15.08
CA ILE A 78 16.00 -16.07 14.48
C ILE A 78 14.96 -16.12 13.36
N SER A 79 15.00 -17.13 12.49
CA SER A 79 14.04 -17.34 11.40
C SER A 79 12.60 -17.42 11.94
N VAL A 80 12.35 -18.28 12.92
CA VAL A 80 11.01 -18.45 13.52
C VAL A 80 10.52 -17.16 14.18
N TYR A 81 11.36 -16.46 14.93
CA TYR A 81 10.98 -15.19 15.55
C TYR A 81 10.68 -14.13 14.48
N ALA A 82 11.55 -13.97 13.49
CA ALA A 82 11.35 -13.01 12.42
C ALA A 82 10.07 -13.32 11.64
N ILE A 83 9.79 -14.58 11.32
CA ILE A 83 8.58 -14.95 10.57
C ILE A 83 7.31 -14.81 11.43
N SER A 84 7.37 -15.13 12.73
CA SER A 84 6.21 -15.10 13.63
C SER A 84 5.82 -13.68 14.06
N TYR A 85 6.81 -12.80 14.24
CA TYR A 85 6.59 -11.46 14.78
C TYR A 85 6.82 -10.33 13.78
N ALA A 86 7.43 -10.56 12.62
CA ALA A 86 7.48 -9.51 11.60
C ALA A 86 6.06 -9.20 11.11
N PRO A 87 5.71 -7.92 10.95
CA PRO A 87 4.43 -7.54 10.39
C PRO A 87 4.31 -8.16 9.00
N LYS A 88 3.16 -8.77 8.71
CA LYS A 88 2.85 -9.41 7.43
C LYS A 88 2.55 -8.35 6.37
N ILE A 89 3.54 -7.53 6.07
CA ILE A 89 3.44 -6.51 5.05
C ILE A 89 3.61 -7.20 3.69
N THR A 90 2.65 -7.00 2.80
CA THR A 90 2.74 -7.49 1.41
C THR A 90 3.51 -6.50 0.55
N PHE A 91 4.12 -6.96 -0.55
CA PHE A 91 4.77 -6.04 -1.50
C PHE A 91 3.81 -4.98 -2.05
N ASN A 92 2.53 -5.33 -2.19
CA ASN A 92 1.49 -4.40 -2.61
C ASN A 92 1.32 -3.28 -1.58
N GLN A 93 1.31 -3.60 -0.29
CA GLN A 93 1.27 -2.58 0.78
C GLN A 93 2.54 -1.71 0.81
N ILE A 94 3.73 -2.28 0.53
CA ILE A 94 4.96 -1.48 0.42
C ILE A 94 4.87 -0.50 -0.75
N LYS A 95 4.36 -0.94 -1.90
CA LYS A 95 4.13 -0.10 -3.08
C LYS A 95 3.12 1.01 -2.76
N GLU A 96 2.00 0.67 -2.12
CA GLU A 96 1.00 1.65 -1.69
C GLU A 96 1.56 2.67 -0.70
N ILE A 97 2.37 2.26 0.27
CA ILE A 97 3.06 3.17 1.21
C ILE A 97 3.99 4.11 0.46
N SER A 98 4.77 3.59 -0.50
CA SER A 98 5.67 4.41 -1.31
C SER A 98 4.91 5.44 -2.16
N GLN A 99 3.79 5.04 -2.78
CA GLN A 99 2.95 5.93 -3.57
C GLN A 99 2.28 6.98 -2.69
N THR A 100 1.71 6.57 -1.56
CA THR A 100 1.12 7.47 -0.57
C THR A 100 2.14 8.50 -0.08
N SER A 101 3.36 8.07 0.23
CA SER A 101 4.45 8.95 0.65
C SER A 101 4.81 9.96 -0.45
N ARG A 102 4.88 9.50 -1.72
CA ARG A 102 5.15 10.38 -2.86
C ARG A 102 4.10 11.48 -2.99
N TYR A 103 2.81 11.14 -2.95
CA TYR A 103 1.73 12.12 -3.06
C TYR A 103 1.64 13.02 -1.82
N SER A 104 1.83 12.44 -0.63
CA SER A 104 1.84 13.18 0.63
C SER A 104 2.91 14.27 0.67
N ASN A 105 4.01 14.09 -0.05
CA ASN A 105 5.07 15.08 -0.11
C ASN A 105 4.66 16.37 -0.86
N GLU A 106 3.60 16.36 -1.66
CA GLU A 106 3.08 17.55 -2.34
C GLU A 106 2.36 18.53 -1.39
N PHE A 107 1.91 18.04 -0.23
CA PHE A 107 1.08 18.78 0.72
C PHE A 107 1.87 19.23 1.95
N ASN A 108 1.55 20.40 2.50
CA ASN A 108 2.10 20.85 3.79
C ASN A 108 1.60 19.96 4.92
N GLN A 109 0.28 19.80 5.01
CA GLN A 109 -0.37 18.93 5.98
C GLN A 109 -1.53 18.17 5.33
N ILE A 110 -1.52 16.85 5.52
CA ILE A 110 -2.66 16.00 5.20
C ILE A 110 -3.53 15.88 6.44
N LYS A 111 -4.81 16.20 6.28
CA LYS A 111 -5.83 16.06 7.33
C LYS A 111 -6.38 14.64 7.36
N SER A 112 -6.66 14.06 6.20
CA SER A 112 -7.20 12.71 6.08
C SER A 112 -6.82 12.04 4.76
N VAL A 113 -6.77 10.69 4.80
CA VAL A 113 -6.60 9.85 3.61
C VAL A 113 -7.68 8.77 3.64
N SER A 114 -8.48 8.70 2.59
CA SER A 114 -9.53 7.69 2.42
C SER A 114 -9.18 6.78 1.24
N ASN A 115 -9.25 5.46 1.45
CA ASN A 115 -8.93 4.47 0.42
C ASN A 115 -10.17 3.66 0.05
N PHE A 116 -10.32 3.40 -1.25
CA PHE A 116 -11.47 2.73 -1.84
C PHE A 116 -11.01 1.61 -2.78
N SER A 117 -11.75 0.52 -2.82
CA SER A 117 -11.60 -0.49 -3.87
C SER A 117 -12.42 -0.11 -5.11
N SER A 118 -12.14 -0.76 -6.24
CA SER A 118 -12.95 -0.61 -7.46
C SER A 118 -14.42 -0.96 -7.22
N GLU A 119 -14.71 -1.90 -6.31
CA GLU A 119 -16.07 -2.32 -5.94
C GLU A 119 -16.71 -1.47 -4.84
N SER A 120 -16.06 -0.41 -4.37
CA SER A 120 -16.61 0.43 -3.30
C SER A 120 -17.84 1.21 -3.78
N ASP A 121 -18.88 1.26 -2.93
CA ASP A 121 -20.16 1.91 -3.22
C ASP A 121 -20.02 3.37 -3.68
N ILE A 122 -18.97 4.06 -3.22
CA ILE A 122 -18.69 5.45 -3.61
C ILE A 122 -18.59 5.63 -5.13
N ASN A 123 -18.03 4.65 -5.85
CA ASN A 123 -17.86 4.73 -7.30
C ASN A 123 -19.22 4.62 -8.00
N ALA A 124 -20.10 3.75 -7.51
CA ALA A 124 -21.48 3.64 -7.99
C ALA A 124 -22.28 4.91 -7.69
N VAL A 125 -22.16 5.45 -6.47
CA VAL A 125 -22.84 6.69 -6.06
C VAL A 125 -22.41 7.86 -6.93
N LEU A 126 -21.12 8.04 -7.18
CA LEU A 126 -20.61 9.12 -8.03
C LEU A 126 -21.06 8.98 -9.47
N LYS A 127 -21.06 7.75 -10.01
CA LYS A 127 -21.57 7.47 -11.35
C LYS A 127 -23.06 7.83 -11.46
N THR A 128 -23.89 7.36 -10.55
CA THR A 128 -25.33 7.68 -10.53
C THR A 128 -25.58 9.18 -10.35
N ALA A 129 -24.78 9.86 -9.54
CA ALA A 129 -24.87 11.31 -9.40
C ALA A 129 -24.54 12.03 -10.72
N ALA A 130 -23.49 11.60 -11.43
CA ALA A 130 -23.12 12.18 -12.72
C ALA A 130 -24.18 11.92 -13.80
N GLU A 131 -24.76 10.71 -13.85
CA GLU A 131 -25.90 10.36 -14.71
C GLU A 131 -27.10 11.27 -14.42
N GLY A 132 -27.46 11.46 -13.15
CA GLY A 132 -28.55 12.36 -12.76
C GLY A 132 -28.31 13.83 -13.13
N LEU A 133 -27.06 14.28 -13.21
CA LEU A 133 -26.72 15.62 -13.72
C LEU A 133 -26.81 15.68 -15.25
N LYS A 134 -26.48 14.60 -15.95
CA LYS A 134 -26.64 14.49 -17.42
C LYS A 134 -28.11 14.55 -17.82
N ASP A 135 -28.99 13.89 -17.06
CA ASP A 135 -30.43 13.89 -17.34
C ASP A 135 -31.06 15.28 -17.24
N LYS A 136 -30.53 16.15 -16.38
CA LYS A 136 -30.97 17.55 -16.26
C LYS A 136 -30.58 18.40 -17.47
N ASN A 137 -29.49 18.06 -18.15
CA ASN A 137 -29.05 18.71 -19.37
C ASN A 137 -28.49 17.70 -20.38
N PRO A 138 -29.38 16.99 -21.12
CA PRO A 138 -28.98 15.94 -22.05
C PRO A 138 -28.12 16.44 -23.21
N ALA A 139 -28.19 17.74 -23.53
CA ALA A 139 -27.45 18.38 -24.60
C ALA A 139 -25.99 18.71 -24.25
N SER A 140 -25.61 18.61 -22.96
CA SER A 140 -24.22 18.84 -22.52
C SER A 140 -23.25 17.92 -23.29
N GLU A 141 -22.10 18.44 -23.71
CA GLU A 141 -21.06 17.63 -24.38
C GLU A 141 -20.10 16.96 -23.38
N ILE A 142 -20.24 17.29 -22.09
CA ILE A 142 -19.36 16.78 -21.03
C ILE A 142 -19.62 15.29 -20.81
N ARG A 143 -18.52 14.54 -20.69
CA ARG A 143 -18.52 13.10 -20.43
C ARG A 143 -18.59 12.85 -18.93
N ILE A 144 -19.54 12.02 -18.51
CA ILE A 144 -19.76 11.72 -17.09
C ILE A 144 -18.69 10.78 -16.52
N GLU A 145 -17.98 10.06 -17.39
CA GLU A 145 -16.90 9.14 -17.02
C GLU A 145 -15.56 9.85 -16.79
N ASP A 146 -15.51 11.17 -17.01
CA ASP A 146 -14.30 11.95 -16.78
C ASP A 146 -13.98 11.99 -15.26
N PRO A 147 -12.75 11.59 -14.84
CA PRO A 147 -12.32 11.70 -13.45
C PRO A 147 -12.56 13.10 -12.86
N HIS A 148 -12.39 14.16 -13.66
CA HIS A 148 -12.63 15.52 -13.23
C HIS A 148 -14.09 15.76 -12.80
N VAL A 149 -15.06 15.26 -13.57
CA VAL A 149 -16.50 15.38 -13.26
C VAL A 149 -16.82 14.65 -11.97
N THR A 150 -16.46 13.37 -11.90
CA THR A 150 -16.78 12.53 -10.73
C THR A 150 -16.10 13.04 -9.46
N PHE A 151 -14.87 13.55 -9.56
CA PHE A 151 -14.18 14.13 -8.42
C PHE A 151 -14.77 15.47 -7.98
N SER A 152 -15.12 16.35 -8.92
CA SER A 152 -15.78 17.63 -8.59
C SER A 152 -17.13 17.40 -7.93
N ILE A 153 -17.91 16.40 -8.39
CA ILE A 153 -19.14 15.99 -7.73
C ILE A 153 -18.87 15.57 -6.28
N TRP A 154 -17.86 14.72 -6.07
CA TRP A 154 -17.49 14.29 -4.72
C TRP A 154 -17.11 15.48 -3.83
N ALA A 155 -16.22 16.35 -4.30
CA ALA A 155 -15.68 17.46 -3.51
C ALA A 155 -16.78 18.47 -3.12
N LEU A 156 -17.68 18.81 -4.06
CA LEU A 156 -18.78 19.73 -3.80
C LEU A 156 -19.82 19.11 -2.86
N ASN A 157 -20.18 17.85 -3.04
CA ASN A 157 -21.08 17.14 -2.13
C ASN A 157 -20.49 17.03 -0.72
N HIS A 158 -19.19 16.77 -0.61
CA HIS A 158 -18.49 16.72 0.69
C HIS A 158 -18.55 18.06 1.43
N LYS A 159 -18.58 19.19 0.69
CA LYS A 159 -18.80 20.54 1.23
C LYS A 159 -20.27 20.94 1.34
N ASN A 160 -21.21 20.02 1.10
CA ASN A 160 -22.66 20.27 1.10
C ASN A 160 -23.10 21.35 0.09
N ILE A 161 -22.44 21.42 -1.07
CA ILE A 161 -22.77 22.35 -2.15
C ILE A 161 -23.62 21.62 -3.19
N ALA A 162 -24.81 22.16 -3.47
CA ALA A 162 -25.71 21.58 -4.46
C ALA A 162 -25.21 21.82 -5.89
N ILE A 163 -25.24 20.77 -6.71
CA ILE A 163 -24.81 20.81 -8.12
C ILE A 163 -26.04 20.96 -9.02
N LYS A 164 -26.01 21.99 -9.88
CA LYS A 164 -27.13 22.32 -10.78
C LYS A 164 -27.23 21.31 -11.92
N ASP A 165 -26.22 21.29 -12.78
CA ASP A 165 -26.07 20.42 -13.95
C ASP A 165 -24.57 20.28 -14.31
N LEU A 166 -24.25 19.52 -15.38
CA LEU A 166 -22.88 19.27 -15.81
C LEU A 166 -22.16 20.51 -16.36
N ASP A 167 -22.84 21.36 -17.13
CA ASP A 167 -22.21 22.54 -17.74
C ASP A 167 -21.87 23.56 -16.66
N TRP A 168 -22.78 23.76 -15.70
CA TRP A 168 -22.51 24.58 -14.53
C TRP A 168 -21.33 24.02 -13.73
N LEU A 169 -21.29 22.70 -13.48
CA LEU A 169 -20.19 22.07 -12.74
C LEU A 169 -18.82 22.34 -13.39
N TRP A 170 -18.76 22.28 -14.71
CA TRP A 170 -17.49 22.38 -15.45
C TRP A 170 -17.05 23.82 -15.70
N TYR A 171 -17.97 24.71 -16.07
CA TYR A 171 -17.63 26.06 -16.53
C TYR A 171 -17.83 27.15 -15.47
N GLU A 172 -18.90 27.05 -14.68
CA GLU A 172 -19.34 28.14 -13.80
C GLU A 172 -18.95 27.91 -12.34
N ALA A 173 -19.03 26.67 -11.85
CA ALA A 173 -18.79 26.34 -10.45
C ALA A 173 -17.41 26.79 -9.93
N PRO A 174 -16.28 26.61 -10.66
CA PRO A 174 -14.98 27.10 -10.18
C PRO A 174 -14.96 28.62 -9.94
N ARG A 175 -15.68 29.39 -10.78
CA ARG A 175 -15.76 30.85 -10.68
C ARG A 175 -16.75 31.31 -9.62
N GLU A 176 -17.95 30.73 -9.60
CA GLU A 176 -19.01 31.09 -8.63
C GLU A 176 -18.63 30.71 -7.20
N LEU A 177 -17.91 29.60 -7.02
CA LEU A 177 -17.56 29.05 -5.71
C LEU A 177 -16.13 29.34 -5.29
N HIS A 178 -15.38 30.10 -6.09
CA HIS A 178 -14.00 30.50 -5.82
C HIS A 178 -13.13 29.30 -5.43
N TYR A 179 -13.04 28.31 -6.32
CA TYR A 179 -12.11 27.21 -6.17
C TYR A 179 -11.29 27.00 -7.44
N TYR A 180 -10.06 26.54 -7.24
CA TYR A 180 -9.19 26.11 -8.32
C TYR A 180 -9.30 24.60 -8.51
N TRP A 181 -9.20 24.14 -9.75
CA TRP A 181 -9.08 22.72 -10.05
C TRP A 181 -7.94 22.46 -11.02
N GLN A 182 -7.39 21.25 -10.96
CA GLN A 182 -6.34 20.78 -11.85
C GLN A 182 -6.41 19.28 -12.03
N SER A 183 -6.18 18.83 -13.25
CA SER A 183 -5.95 17.41 -13.57
C SER A 183 -4.47 17.19 -13.85
N ASN A 184 -3.92 16.10 -13.35
CA ASN A 184 -2.55 15.67 -13.60
C ASN A 184 -2.55 14.17 -13.89
N ARG A 185 -2.07 13.80 -15.07
CA ARG A 185 -2.00 12.40 -15.50
C ARG A 185 -0.54 11.94 -15.54
N PRO A 186 0.02 11.49 -14.41
CA PRO A 186 1.42 11.10 -14.34
C PRO A 186 1.70 9.80 -15.10
N GLU A 187 0.69 8.94 -15.25
CA GLU A 187 0.80 7.62 -15.88
C GLU A 187 -0.48 7.31 -16.69
N PRO A 188 -0.44 6.44 -17.71
CA PRO A 188 -1.62 6.14 -18.53
C PRO A 188 -2.80 5.50 -17.78
N LEU A 189 -2.54 4.87 -16.64
CA LEU A 189 -3.53 4.15 -15.83
C LEU A 189 -3.93 4.90 -14.56
N ILE A 190 -3.35 6.08 -14.33
CA ILE A 190 -3.57 6.86 -13.11
C ILE A 190 -3.91 8.29 -13.50
N ASP A 191 -5.03 8.79 -12.99
CA ASP A 191 -5.38 10.21 -13.07
C ASP A 191 -5.40 10.82 -11.68
N MET A 192 -4.98 12.07 -11.56
CA MET A 192 -4.98 12.80 -10.30
C MET A 192 -5.75 14.10 -10.49
N GLU A 193 -6.83 14.24 -9.73
CA GLU A 193 -7.70 15.40 -9.78
C GLU A 193 -7.56 16.20 -8.49
N TYR A 194 -7.44 17.52 -8.61
CA TYR A 194 -7.30 18.44 -7.50
C TYR A 194 -8.46 19.43 -7.51
N VAL A 195 -9.05 19.66 -6.35
CA VAL A 195 -10.04 20.72 -6.12
C VAL A 195 -9.63 21.47 -4.86
N ILE A 196 -9.26 22.74 -5.00
CA ILE A 196 -8.64 23.55 -3.97
C ILE A 196 -9.49 24.79 -3.70
N PHE A 197 -10.04 24.84 -2.49
CA PHE A 197 -10.64 26.04 -1.90
C PHE A 197 -9.57 26.77 -1.08
N HIS A 198 -9.81 28.03 -0.72
CA HIS A 198 -8.85 28.88 0.00
C HIS A 198 -8.12 28.20 1.18
N ASP A 199 -8.85 27.47 2.02
CA ASP A 199 -8.31 26.89 3.27
C ASP A 199 -8.26 25.35 3.29
N VAL A 200 -8.78 24.71 2.23
CA VAL A 200 -8.84 23.24 2.15
C VAL A 200 -8.78 22.81 0.69
N GLY A 201 -7.96 21.81 0.43
CA GLY A 201 -7.90 21.14 -0.86
C GLY A 201 -8.16 19.66 -0.75
N TYR A 202 -8.61 19.10 -1.86
CA TYR A 202 -8.83 17.67 -2.04
C TYR A 202 -8.04 17.20 -3.25
N MET A 203 -7.39 16.05 -3.14
CA MET A 203 -6.80 15.33 -4.27
C MET A 203 -7.43 13.94 -4.38
N GLY A 204 -8.01 13.63 -5.53
CA GLY A 204 -8.53 12.32 -5.89
C GLY A 204 -7.54 11.60 -6.79
N VAL A 205 -7.16 10.38 -6.40
CA VAL A 205 -6.37 9.48 -7.24
C VAL A 205 -7.33 8.47 -7.86
N PHE A 206 -7.39 8.49 -9.18
CA PHE A 206 -8.18 7.58 -10.00
C PHE A 206 -7.27 6.53 -10.63
N GLN A 207 -7.73 5.30 -10.68
CA GLN A 207 -7.00 4.19 -11.29
C GLN A 207 -7.91 3.42 -12.24
N ARG A 208 -7.31 2.74 -13.21
CA ARG A 208 -7.98 1.78 -14.10
C ARG A 208 -7.09 0.57 -14.32
N ASP A 209 -7.71 -0.57 -14.55
CA ASP A 209 -7.00 -1.84 -14.67
C ASP A 209 -6.21 -1.92 -15.99
N ASP A 210 -6.76 -1.35 -17.06
CA ASP A 210 -6.13 -1.22 -18.37
C ASP A 210 -6.58 0.04 -19.12
N THR A 211 -6.07 0.25 -20.33
CA THR A 211 -6.35 1.45 -21.12
C THR A 211 -7.78 1.57 -21.64
N ASN A 212 -8.57 0.49 -21.58
CA ASN A 212 -9.94 0.43 -22.07
C ASN A 212 -10.96 0.40 -20.92
N SER A 213 -10.49 0.16 -19.70
CA SER A 213 -11.30 0.15 -18.49
C SER A 213 -11.63 1.58 -18.02
N PRO A 214 -12.80 1.80 -17.41
CA PRO A 214 -13.14 3.08 -16.81
C PRO A 214 -12.24 3.36 -15.61
N PHE A 215 -12.01 4.64 -15.35
CA PHE A 215 -11.38 5.07 -14.11
C PHE A 215 -12.33 4.86 -12.92
N TYR A 216 -11.78 4.47 -11.79
CA TYR A 216 -12.46 4.45 -10.49
C TYR A 216 -11.64 5.22 -9.46
N LEU A 217 -12.33 5.82 -8.49
CA LEU A 217 -11.71 6.54 -7.40
C LEU A 217 -11.04 5.54 -6.45
N ARG A 218 -9.72 5.64 -6.29
CA ARG A 218 -8.91 4.77 -5.44
C ARG A 218 -8.61 5.41 -4.09
N THR A 219 -8.22 6.69 -4.10
CA THR A 219 -7.80 7.37 -2.89
C THR A 219 -8.22 8.82 -2.92
N ILE A 220 -8.57 9.37 -1.76
CA ILE A 220 -8.80 10.78 -1.55
C ILE A 220 -7.85 11.28 -0.46
N TYR A 221 -7.20 12.40 -0.72
CA TYR A 221 -6.40 13.14 0.24
C TYR A 221 -7.11 14.46 0.52
N GLU A 222 -7.38 14.74 1.78
CA GLU A 222 -7.77 16.07 2.23
C GLU A 222 -6.54 16.76 2.82
N PHE A 223 -6.26 17.96 2.34
CA PHE A 223 -5.07 18.73 2.73
C PHE A 223 -5.40 20.19 3.02
N ASP A 224 -4.47 20.87 3.66
CA ASP A 224 -4.58 22.31 3.93
C ASP A 224 -4.15 23.15 2.72
N ARG A 225 -2.89 23.02 2.30
CA ARG A 225 -2.21 23.80 1.26
C ARG A 225 -1.17 22.95 0.56
N LEU A 226 -0.95 23.25 -0.71
CA LEU A 226 0.18 22.69 -1.46
C LEU A 226 1.51 23.27 -0.93
N LYS A 227 2.59 22.48 -0.95
CA LYS A 227 3.94 22.98 -0.61
C LYS A 227 4.50 23.93 -1.66
N MET A 228 4.17 23.69 -2.92
CA MET A 228 4.62 24.45 -4.08
C MET A 228 3.40 24.84 -4.92
N ASN A 229 3.50 25.95 -5.67
CA ASN A 229 2.42 26.48 -6.51
C ASN A 229 1.15 26.85 -5.73
N ASN A 230 1.24 27.88 -4.87
CA ASN A 230 0.04 28.51 -4.32
C ASN A 230 -0.78 29.06 -5.47
N VAL A 231 -1.90 28.40 -5.75
CA VAL A 231 -2.71 28.75 -6.90
C VAL A 231 -3.51 30.00 -6.59
N SER A 232 -3.51 30.95 -7.51
CA SER A 232 -4.39 32.12 -7.41
C SER A 232 -5.81 31.65 -7.65
N ILE A 233 -6.61 31.63 -6.59
CA ILE A 233 -8.03 31.33 -6.67
C ILE A 233 -8.73 32.60 -7.21
N PRO A 234 -9.51 32.49 -8.30
CA PRO A 234 -10.20 33.63 -8.91
C PRO A 234 -11.30 34.21 -8.02
#